data_AF-A0A7J0DVS5-F1
#
_entry.id   AF-A0A7J0DVS5-F1
#
_cell.length_a   1.000
_cell.length_b   1.000
_cell.length_c   1.000
_cell.angle_alpha   90.00
_cell.angle_beta   90.00
_cell.angle_gamma   90.00
#
_symmetry.space_group_name_H-M   'P 1'
#
loop_
_entity.id
_entity.type
_entity.pdbx_description
1 polymer ?
#
loop_
_entity_poly.entity_id
_entity_poly.type
_entity_poly.pdbx_seq_one_letter_code
_entity_poly.pdbx_strand_id
1 'polypeptide(L)'
;MGSMADIPSLCVSTSKTCIAPFCDLLSKLNDTATSNVPPVTCIISDGVMSFTLEAAEKFGVPEVLFWTTSACGFLGYTHYKHLVERGLTPLKGESYHRNGYLNTTIDWLPGMNDDIQLRDMPRRAPKASAIIINTFDELESDALDALSSFLPPLYTVGPLQLMLDHVPDDRLKTISSNLWKEEPKCIEWLNSKQPNSVLYVNFGSITVMTQDQLTEFAWGLANSNKDFLWIIRPDLVAGVSAILPAEFVAETRERGMLASWCSQEQILKHVAIAGFLTHSGWNSTIESLCGGVPVICWPFFAEQPTNCRYRYSCKEWGIGMEIDSNVRREEVEMLVRELMEGEKGREMKSAAVEWKRKAEAATRAGGSSYLNLDNLIREVLLSK
;
A
#
# COMPACT_ATOMS: atom_id res chain seq x y z
N MET A 1 0.21 -20.15 -15.03
CA MET A 1 -0.19 -19.10 -14.07
C MET A 1 0.06 -17.79 -14.76
N GLY A 2 -1.01 -17.07 -15.12
CA GLY A 2 -0.89 -15.84 -15.90
C GLY A 2 -0.11 -14.78 -15.12
N SER A 3 0.79 -14.08 -15.78
CA SER A 3 1.40 -12.89 -15.21
C SER A 3 0.27 -11.92 -14.84
N MET A 4 0.33 -11.33 -13.64
CA MET A 4 -0.51 -10.20 -13.23
C MET A 4 -0.18 -8.92 -14.04
N ALA A 5 0.08 -9.04 -15.34
CA ALA A 5 0.66 -7.99 -16.16
C ALA A 5 -0.38 -7.00 -16.72
N ASP A 6 -1.69 -7.25 -16.56
CA ASP A 6 -2.74 -6.34 -17.04
C ASP A 6 -3.89 -6.21 -16.02
N ILE A 7 -3.61 -5.47 -14.95
CA ILE A 7 -4.58 -5.11 -13.91
C ILE A 7 -5.82 -4.42 -14.51
N PRO A 8 -5.70 -3.46 -15.46
CA PRO A 8 -6.86 -2.86 -16.11
C PRO A 8 -7.79 -3.88 -16.79
N SER A 9 -7.24 -4.84 -17.54
CA SER A 9 -8.04 -5.89 -18.18
C SER A 9 -8.71 -6.80 -17.15
N LEU A 10 -8.03 -7.11 -16.04
CA LEU A 10 -8.64 -7.84 -14.93
C LEU A 10 -9.83 -7.08 -14.35
N CYS A 11 -9.72 -5.78 -14.07
CA CYS A 11 -10.82 -4.95 -13.57
C CYS A 11 -12.02 -4.89 -14.54
N VAL A 12 -11.75 -4.82 -15.85
CA VAL A 12 -12.80 -4.86 -16.88
C VAL A 12 -13.45 -6.25 -16.95
N SER A 13 -12.66 -7.30 -16.81
CA SER A 13 -13.16 -8.68 -16.82
C SER A 13 -14.05 -8.95 -15.61
N THR A 14 -13.60 -8.58 -14.40
CA THR A 14 -14.38 -8.81 -13.17
C THR A 14 -15.70 -8.04 -13.20
N SER A 15 -15.67 -6.77 -13.61
CA SER A 15 -16.91 -5.96 -13.72
C SER A 15 -17.93 -6.53 -14.71
N LYS A 16 -17.50 -7.26 -15.74
CA LYS A 16 -18.39 -7.85 -16.76
C LYS A 16 -18.84 -9.27 -16.45
N THR A 17 -18.00 -10.06 -15.77
CA THR A 17 -18.19 -11.51 -15.68
C THR A 17 -18.52 -12.00 -14.27
N CYS A 18 -18.16 -11.26 -13.22
CA CYS A 18 -18.29 -11.74 -11.84
C CYS A 18 -19.67 -11.52 -11.22
N ILE A 19 -20.52 -10.66 -11.79
CA ILE A 19 -21.83 -10.36 -11.18
C ILE A 19 -22.74 -11.58 -11.09
N ALA A 20 -22.90 -12.33 -12.18
CA ALA A 20 -23.76 -13.51 -12.22
C ALA A 20 -23.30 -14.60 -11.24
N PRO A 21 -22.03 -15.09 -11.28
CA PRO A 21 -21.59 -16.10 -10.34
C PRO A 21 -21.59 -15.62 -8.88
N PHE A 22 -21.39 -14.33 -8.63
CA PHE A 22 -21.50 -13.77 -7.28
C PHE A 22 -22.96 -13.77 -6.78
N CYS A 23 -23.93 -13.41 -7.62
CA CYS A 23 -25.35 -13.51 -7.27
C CYS A 23 -25.78 -14.97 -7.05
N ASP A 24 -25.27 -15.92 -7.83
CA ASP A 24 -25.52 -17.34 -7.63
C ASP A 24 -24.98 -17.83 -6.29
N LEU A 25 -23.80 -17.35 -5.87
CA LEU A 25 -23.24 -17.64 -4.57
C LEU A 25 -24.10 -17.07 -3.44
N LEU A 26 -24.51 -15.81 -3.52
CA LEU A 26 -25.40 -15.18 -2.53
C LEU A 26 -26.72 -15.93 -2.39
N SER A 27 -27.31 -16.37 -3.52
CA SER A 27 -28.53 -17.17 -3.53
C SER A 27 -28.35 -18.51 -2.80
N LYS A 28 -27.22 -19.18 -3.04
CA LYS A 28 -26.89 -20.45 -2.36
C LYS A 28 -26.66 -20.26 -0.86
N LEU A 29 -25.97 -19.20 -0.46
CA LEU A 29 -25.73 -18.91 0.96
C LEU A 29 -27.03 -18.58 1.71
N ASN A 30 -27.94 -17.86 1.05
CA ASN A 30 -29.25 -17.48 1.60
C ASN A 30 -30.28 -18.62 1.60
N ASP A 31 -30.04 -19.70 0.86
CA ASP A 31 -30.93 -20.87 0.87
C ASP A 31 -30.75 -21.68 2.16
N THR A 32 -31.52 -21.30 3.18
CA THR A 32 -31.54 -21.98 4.49
C THR A 32 -31.91 -23.47 4.44
N ALA A 33 -32.44 -23.98 3.33
CA ALA A 33 -32.73 -25.40 3.17
C ALA A 33 -31.51 -26.22 2.74
N THR A 34 -30.52 -25.59 2.08
CA THR A 34 -29.33 -26.25 1.55
C THR A 34 -28.01 -25.75 2.17
N SER A 35 -28.05 -24.58 2.79
CA SER A 35 -26.91 -23.92 3.42
C SER A 35 -26.82 -24.24 4.92
N ASN A 36 -25.62 -24.55 5.40
CA ASN A 36 -25.32 -24.69 6.84
C ASN A 36 -24.89 -23.35 7.48
N VAL A 37 -25.10 -22.22 6.81
CA VAL A 37 -24.72 -20.89 7.30
C VAL A 37 -25.93 -19.94 7.35
N PRO A 38 -25.92 -18.92 8.23
CA PRO A 38 -26.98 -17.92 8.24
C PRO A 38 -27.03 -17.13 6.92
N PRO A 39 -28.21 -16.56 6.56
CA PRO A 39 -28.33 -15.68 5.41
C PRO A 39 -27.37 -14.50 5.48
N VAL A 40 -26.92 -14.05 4.32
CA VAL A 40 -26.05 -12.87 4.17
C VAL A 40 -26.84 -11.62 4.58
N THR A 41 -26.31 -10.87 5.55
CA THR A 41 -26.90 -9.63 6.05
C THR A 41 -26.20 -8.36 5.56
N CYS A 42 -24.95 -8.47 5.10
CA CYS A 42 -24.16 -7.36 4.57
C CYS A 42 -23.06 -7.87 3.64
N ILE A 43 -22.54 -7.00 2.78
CA ILE A 43 -21.41 -7.28 1.90
C ILE A 43 -20.27 -6.30 2.22
N ILE A 44 -19.05 -6.81 2.40
CA ILE A 44 -17.84 -6.00 2.43
C ILE A 44 -16.99 -6.43 1.25
N SER A 45 -16.71 -5.51 0.33
CA SER A 45 -16.02 -5.81 -0.93
C SER A 45 -14.83 -4.87 -1.13
N ASP A 46 -13.84 -5.30 -1.89
CA ASP A 46 -12.75 -4.43 -2.32
C ASP A 46 -13.31 -3.32 -3.23
N GLY A 47 -12.84 -2.08 -3.06
CA GLY A 47 -13.31 -0.90 -3.81
C GLY A 47 -13.17 -1.00 -5.32
N VAL A 48 -12.31 -1.88 -5.83
CA VAL A 48 -12.16 -2.16 -7.27
C VAL A 48 -13.26 -3.10 -7.77
N MET A 49 -13.88 -3.90 -6.91
CA MET A 49 -14.90 -4.91 -7.24
C MET A 49 -16.30 -4.32 -7.41
N SER A 50 -16.43 -3.17 -8.05
CA SER A 50 -17.68 -2.38 -8.18
C SER A 50 -18.95 -3.09 -8.70
N PHE A 51 -18.84 -4.33 -9.21
CA PHE A 51 -20.00 -5.15 -9.59
C PHE A 51 -20.81 -5.60 -8.37
N THR A 52 -20.19 -5.72 -7.20
CA THR A 52 -20.82 -6.15 -5.95
C THR A 52 -21.95 -5.21 -5.55
N LEU A 53 -21.83 -3.91 -5.83
CA LEU A 53 -22.85 -2.90 -5.54
C LEU A 53 -24.20 -3.17 -6.21
N GLU A 54 -24.17 -3.74 -7.41
CA GLU A 54 -25.42 -4.17 -8.07
C GLU A 54 -25.94 -5.49 -7.48
N ALA A 55 -25.07 -6.37 -7.00
CA ALA A 55 -25.50 -7.56 -6.29
C ALA A 55 -26.12 -7.19 -4.93
N ALA A 56 -25.51 -6.31 -4.15
CA ALA A 56 -26.07 -5.81 -2.90
C ALA A 56 -27.46 -5.21 -3.09
N GLU A 57 -27.65 -4.38 -4.13
CA GLU A 57 -28.93 -3.81 -4.52
C GLU A 57 -29.97 -4.91 -4.87
N LYS A 58 -29.58 -5.94 -5.63
CA LYS A 58 -30.46 -7.08 -5.97
C LYS A 58 -30.90 -7.91 -4.76
N PHE A 59 -30.02 -8.08 -3.78
CA PHE A 59 -30.27 -8.87 -2.58
C PHE A 59 -30.81 -8.04 -1.41
N GLY A 60 -30.90 -6.71 -1.56
CA GLY A 60 -31.44 -5.82 -0.54
C GLY A 60 -30.59 -5.74 0.72
N VAL A 61 -29.27 -5.93 0.61
CA VAL A 61 -28.34 -5.91 1.74
C VAL A 61 -27.41 -4.68 1.66
N PRO A 62 -26.98 -4.10 2.79
CA PRO A 62 -25.99 -3.04 2.80
C PRO A 62 -24.65 -3.53 2.26
N GLU A 63 -23.95 -2.63 1.57
CA GLU A 63 -22.58 -2.88 1.10
C GLU A 63 -21.62 -1.79 1.54
N VAL A 64 -20.49 -2.24 2.06
CA VAL A 64 -19.37 -1.40 2.45
C VAL A 64 -18.18 -1.70 1.55
N LEU A 65 -17.62 -0.64 0.95
CA LEU A 65 -16.42 -0.77 0.13
C LEU A 65 -15.18 -0.63 1.01
N PHE A 66 -14.22 -1.53 0.86
CA PHE A 66 -12.90 -1.43 1.46
C PHE A 66 -11.92 -0.91 0.42
N TRP A 67 -11.46 0.32 0.61
CA TRP A 67 -10.45 0.94 -0.22
C TRP A 67 -9.06 0.60 0.33
N THR A 68 -8.29 -0.16 -0.45
CA THR A 68 -7.01 -0.72 -0.01
C THR A 68 -5.82 0.21 -0.20
N THR A 69 -6.01 1.39 -0.82
CA THR A 69 -4.96 2.40 -1.01
C THR A 69 -5.17 3.62 -0.11
N SER A 70 -4.25 4.59 -0.17
CA SER A 70 -4.30 5.83 0.60
C SER A 70 -5.54 6.67 0.28
N ALA A 71 -5.97 7.50 1.24
CA ALA A 71 -7.03 8.48 1.00
C ALA A 71 -6.61 9.49 -0.08
N CYS A 72 -5.34 9.93 -0.08
CA CYS A 72 -4.82 10.80 -1.13
C CYS A 72 -4.78 10.11 -2.51
N GLY A 73 -4.44 8.81 -2.54
CA GLY A 73 -4.52 7.99 -3.74
C GLY A 73 -5.95 7.88 -4.26
N PHE A 74 -6.90 7.63 -3.36
CA PHE A 74 -8.32 7.59 -3.69
C PHE A 74 -8.82 8.90 -4.29
N LEU A 75 -8.47 10.03 -3.66
CA LEU A 75 -8.79 11.36 -4.18
C LEU A 75 -8.23 11.54 -5.59
N GLY A 76 -6.98 11.14 -5.84
CA GLY A 76 -6.40 11.13 -7.18
C GLY A 76 -7.22 10.33 -8.19
N TYR A 77 -7.71 9.14 -7.83
CA TYR A 77 -8.59 8.34 -8.68
C TYR A 77 -9.94 9.02 -8.96
N THR A 78 -10.54 9.68 -7.98
CA THR A 78 -11.81 10.41 -8.17
C THR A 78 -11.68 11.58 -9.15
N HIS A 79 -10.49 12.17 -9.27
CA HIS A 79 -10.21 13.25 -10.21
C HIS A 79 -9.64 12.80 -11.56
N TYR A 80 -9.39 11.50 -11.75
CA TYR A 80 -8.76 10.96 -12.96
C TYR A 80 -9.45 11.39 -14.26
N LYS A 81 -10.79 11.39 -14.29
CA LYS A 81 -11.55 11.84 -15.46
C LYS A 81 -11.26 13.29 -15.82
N HIS A 82 -11.22 14.17 -14.83
CA HIS A 82 -10.95 15.59 -15.07
C HIS A 82 -9.50 15.81 -15.54
N LEU A 83 -8.56 14.98 -15.09
CA LEU A 83 -7.21 14.93 -15.65
C LEU A 83 -7.24 14.50 -17.12
N VAL A 84 -8.06 13.51 -17.49
CA VAL A 84 -8.23 13.08 -18.90
C VAL A 84 -8.87 14.18 -19.75
N GLU A 85 -9.95 14.78 -19.27
CA GLU A 85 -10.70 15.84 -19.97
C GLU A 85 -9.84 17.08 -20.22
N ARG A 86 -8.94 17.40 -19.28
CA ARG A 86 -7.96 18.48 -19.42
C ARG A 86 -6.72 18.09 -20.22
N GLY A 87 -6.66 16.86 -20.75
CA GLY A 87 -5.54 16.37 -21.55
C GLY A 87 -4.25 16.16 -20.77
N LEU A 88 -4.33 16.03 -19.44
CA LEU A 88 -3.19 15.79 -18.56
C LEU A 88 -2.77 14.31 -18.51
N THR A 89 -3.68 13.40 -18.87
CA THR A 89 -3.45 11.95 -18.94
C THR A 89 -4.35 11.32 -20.01
N PRO A 90 -4.01 10.17 -20.65
CA PRO A 90 -2.75 9.43 -20.53
C PRO A 90 -1.57 10.18 -21.15
N LEU A 91 -0.40 10.05 -20.52
CA LEU A 91 0.84 10.61 -21.04
C LEU A 91 1.15 10.04 -22.42
N LYS A 92 1.32 10.90 -23.41
CA LYS A 92 1.60 10.50 -24.79
C LYS A 92 3.10 10.29 -25.01
N GLY A 93 3.67 9.28 -24.35
CA GLY A 93 5.03 8.79 -24.60
C GLY A 93 6.02 8.96 -23.44
N GLU A 94 7.17 8.26 -23.52
CA GLU A 94 8.20 8.22 -22.47
C GLU A 94 8.85 9.57 -22.15
N SER A 95 8.77 10.55 -23.06
CA SER A 95 9.35 11.88 -22.87
C SER A 95 8.72 12.65 -21.71
N TYR A 96 7.47 12.34 -21.35
CA TYR A 96 6.75 12.95 -20.23
C TYR A 96 7.28 12.55 -18.85
N HIS A 97 8.00 11.42 -18.76
CA HIS A 97 8.69 11.01 -17.52
C HIS A 97 10.00 11.78 -17.31
N ARG A 98 10.59 12.35 -18.37
CA ARG A 98 11.91 12.99 -18.35
C ARG A 98 11.88 14.51 -18.44
N ASN A 99 10.74 15.11 -18.78
CA ASN A 99 10.61 16.55 -19.04
C ASN A 99 10.04 17.37 -17.85
N GLY A 100 9.86 16.74 -16.69
CA GLY A 100 9.28 17.40 -15.51
C GLY A 100 7.77 17.63 -15.57
N TYR A 101 7.07 17.09 -16.58
CA TYR A 101 5.61 17.20 -16.68
C TYR A 101 4.87 16.56 -15.50
N LEU A 102 5.41 15.47 -14.95
CA LEU A 102 4.93 14.84 -13.71
C LEU A 102 5.12 15.71 -12.46
N ASN A 103 5.99 16.73 -12.52
CA ASN A 103 6.19 17.70 -11.43
C ASN A 103 5.26 18.91 -11.54
N THR A 104 4.34 18.93 -12.51
CA THR A 104 3.33 19.99 -12.65
C THR A 104 2.49 20.03 -11.38
N THR A 105 2.58 21.14 -10.65
CA THR A 105 1.76 21.35 -9.45
C THR A 105 0.32 21.57 -9.89
N ILE A 106 -0.58 20.69 -9.46
CA ILE A 106 -2.03 20.84 -9.68
C ILE A 106 -2.58 21.67 -8.53
N ASP A 107 -2.48 22.99 -8.66
CA ASP A 107 -2.83 23.99 -7.64
C ASP A 107 -4.31 24.37 -7.62
N TRP A 108 -5.10 23.88 -8.57
CA TRP A 108 -6.50 24.22 -8.77
C TRP A 108 -7.50 23.18 -8.22
N LEU A 109 -7.04 22.17 -7.48
CA LEU A 109 -7.91 21.17 -6.83
C LEU A 109 -8.13 21.42 -5.31
N PRO A 110 -8.85 22.48 -4.91
CA PRO A 110 -9.66 22.45 -3.69
C PRO A 110 -11.16 22.28 -4.05
N GLY A 111 -11.89 21.51 -3.25
CA GLY A 111 -13.25 21.03 -3.51
C GLY A 111 -14.24 22.04 -4.14
N MET A 112 -14.93 21.53 -5.19
CA MET A 112 -16.11 22.05 -5.89
C MET A 112 -15.97 23.14 -6.97
N ASN A 113 -16.61 22.89 -8.13
CA ASN A 113 -17.84 23.60 -8.52
C ASN A 113 -18.56 22.93 -9.72
N ASP A 114 -19.85 22.66 -9.50
CA ASP A 114 -21.01 22.69 -10.40
C ASP A 114 -20.78 22.44 -11.90
N ASP A 115 -20.67 21.16 -12.27
CA ASP A 115 -21.23 20.52 -13.48
C ASP A 115 -20.66 19.09 -13.66
N ILE A 116 -20.52 18.34 -12.55
CA ILE A 116 -19.97 16.98 -12.59
C ILE A 116 -21.06 15.99 -13.01
N GLN A 117 -21.00 15.50 -14.24
CA GLN A 117 -21.76 14.30 -14.59
C GLN A 117 -21.10 13.07 -13.97
N LEU A 118 -21.82 12.51 -12.98
CA LEU A 118 -21.60 11.31 -12.14
C LEU A 118 -21.13 10.02 -12.85
N ARG A 119 -20.96 10.05 -14.17
CA ARG A 119 -20.94 8.86 -15.00
C ARG A 119 -19.65 8.05 -14.93
N ASP A 120 -18.55 8.50 -14.33
CA ASP A 120 -17.29 7.71 -14.26
C ASP A 120 -16.39 7.97 -13.03
N MET A 121 -16.98 8.24 -11.85
CA MET A 121 -16.36 7.79 -10.57
C MET A 121 -16.13 6.25 -10.65
N PRO A 122 -15.52 5.52 -9.70
CA PRO A 122 -15.96 4.13 -9.53
C PRO A 122 -17.48 4.25 -9.42
N ARG A 123 -18.21 3.87 -10.48
CA ARG A 123 -19.49 4.49 -10.93
C ARG A 123 -20.62 4.47 -9.90
N ARG A 124 -20.34 3.82 -8.79
CA ARG A 124 -21.21 3.32 -7.75
C ARG A 124 -20.61 3.52 -6.34
N ALA A 125 -19.40 4.06 -6.16
CA ALA A 125 -18.86 4.34 -4.83
C ALA A 125 -19.80 5.21 -3.97
N PRO A 126 -20.49 6.23 -4.54
CA PRO A 126 -21.55 6.95 -3.83
C PRO A 126 -22.80 6.14 -3.46
N LYS A 127 -22.97 4.93 -4.01
CA LYS A 127 -24.06 4.00 -3.67
C LYS A 127 -23.72 3.06 -2.51
N ALA A 128 -22.45 3.00 -2.10
CA ALA A 128 -22.06 2.20 -0.94
C ALA A 128 -22.71 2.77 0.33
N SER A 129 -23.03 1.91 1.28
CA SER A 129 -23.53 2.30 2.60
C SER A 129 -22.43 3.00 3.42
N ALA A 130 -21.17 2.62 3.20
CA ALA A 130 -20.00 3.25 3.78
C ALA A 130 -18.73 2.88 2.98
N ILE A 131 -17.64 3.60 3.23
CA ILE A 131 -16.32 3.29 2.68
C ILE A 131 -15.32 3.17 3.82
N ILE A 132 -14.59 2.07 3.86
CA ILE A 132 -13.50 1.80 4.80
C ILE A 132 -12.18 2.16 4.12
N ILE A 133 -11.30 2.85 4.81
CA ILE A 133 -9.94 3.14 4.35
C ILE A 133 -8.93 2.64 5.39
N ASN A 134 -7.89 1.93 4.96
CA ASN A 134 -6.78 1.52 5.82
C ASN A 134 -5.81 2.70 6.08
N THR A 135 -6.29 3.70 6.81
CA THR A 135 -5.54 4.88 7.26
C THR A 135 -6.06 5.33 8.63
N PHE A 136 -5.52 6.42 9.18
CA PHE A 136 -6.03 7.08 10.38
C PHE A 136 -6.14 8.59 10.16
N ASP A 137 -7.08 9.24 10.86
CA ASP A 137 -7.49 10.62 10.57
C ASP A 137 -6.33 11.62 10.53
N GLU A 138 -5.42 11.57 11.50
CA GLU A 138 -4.28 12.49 11.58
C GLU A 138 -3.26 12.31 10.44
N LEU A 139 -3.25 11.18 9.72
CA LEU A 139 -2.28 10.93 8.65
C LEU A 139 -2.66 11.64 7.36
N GLU A 140 -3.96 11.76 7.07
CA GLU A 140 -4.49 12.18 5.77
C GLU A 140 -5.71 13.11 5.91
N SER A 141 -5.77 13.94 6.97
CA SER A 141 -6.94 14.76 7.33
C SER A 141 -7.50 15.55 6.15
N ASP A 142 -6.64 16.25 5.40
CA ASP A 142 -7.08 17.11 4.30
C ASP A 142 -7.70 16.30 3.14
N ALA A 143 -7.13 15.12 2.86
CA ALA A 143 -7.66 14.23 1.83
C ALA A 143 -8.99 13.59 2.28
N LEU A 144 -9.08 13.21 3.55
CA LEU A 144 -10.30 12.65 4.14
C LEU A 144 -11.43 13.68 4.17
N ASP A 145 -11.13 14.92 4.56
CA ASP A 145 -12.09 16.03 4.56
C ASP A 145 -12.61 16.28 3.14
N ALA A 146 -11.72 16.33 2.14
CA ALA A 146 -12.11 16.48 0.74
C ALA A 146 -13.02 15.33 0.27
N LEU A 147 -12.65 14.08 0.54
CA LEU A 147 -13.44 12.90 0.16
C LEU A 147 -14.82 12.89 0.86
N SER A 148 -14.89 13.31 2.12
CA SER A 148 -16.14 13.31 2.91
C SER A 148 -17.21 14.23 2.33
N SER A 149 -16.83 15.22 1.53
CA SER A 149 -17.76 16.19 0.94
C SER A 149 -18.64 15.63 -0.18
N PHE A 150 -18.26 14.49 -0.79
CA PHE A 150 -18.97 13.91 -1.92
C PHE A 150 -19.10 12.38 -1.89
N LEU A 151 -18.54 11.72 -0.88
CA LEU A 151 -18.66 10.28 -0.68
C LEU A 151 -19.60 9.94 0.49
N PRO A 152 -20.08 8.68 0.56
CA PRO A 152 -20.77 8.17 1.74
C PRO A 152 -19.85 8.19 2.97
N PRO A 153 -20.37 7.91 4.18
CA PRO A 153 -19.57 7.90 5.40
C PRO A 153 -18.26 7.13 5.25
N LEU A 154 -17.16 7.82 5.52
CA LEU A 154 -15.80 7.30 5.47
C LEU A 154 -15.40 6.85 6.87
N TYR A 155 -14.86 5.64 6.96
CA TYR A 155 -14.34 5.07 8.21
C TYR A 155 -12.87 4.74 8.03
N THR A 156 -12.02 5.47 8.72
CA THR A 156 -10.60 5.17 8.84
C THR A 156 -10.44 4.09 9.90
N VAL A 157 -10.04 2.89 9.49
CA VAL A 157 -9.91 1.72 10.42
C VAL A 157 -8.48 1.20 10.48
N GLY A 158 -7.55 1.95 9.90
CA GLY A 158 -6.14 1.61 9.89
C GLY A 158 -5.36 2.28 11.03
N PRO A 159 -4.09 1.91 11.22
CA PRO A 159 -3.40 0.79 10.57
C PRO A 159 -3.94 -0.59 10.99
N LEU A 160 -4.38 -1.41 10.03
CA LEU A 160 -5.02 -2.69 10.29
C LEU A 160 -4.15 -3.65 11.12
N GLN A 161 -2.83 -3.62 10.92
CA GLN A 161 -1.89 -4.46 11.65
C GLN A 161 -1.85 -4.16 13.16
N LEU A 162 -2.08 -2.91 13.56
CA LEU A 162 -2.18 -2.56 14.99
C LEU A 162 -3.56 -2.89 15.54
N MET A 163 -4.61 -2.77 14.71
CA MET A 163 -5.97 -3.19 15.08
C MET A 163 -6.06 -4.69 15.35
N LEU A 164 -5.27 -5.52 14.65
CA LEU A 164 -5.22 -6.97 14.86
C LEU A 164 -4.74 -7.35 16.28
N ASP A 165 -3.89 -6.54 16.91
CA ASP A 165 -3.42 -6.78 18.28
C ASP A 165 -4.57 -6.73 19.31
N HIS A 166 -5.71 -6.13 18.94
CA HIS A 166 -6.91 -6.04 19.78
C HIS A 166 -7.89 -7.20 19.60
N VAL A 167 -7.63 -8.16 18.69
CA VAL A 167 -8.54 -9.28 18.41
C VAL A 167 -8.17 -10.50 19.27
N PRO A 168 -8.96 -10.86 20.30
CA PRO A 168 -8.63 -11.93 21.24
C PRO A 168 -9.05 -13.31 20.71
N ASP A 169 -8.72 -13.64 19.45
CA ASP A 169 -9.02 -14.94 18.85
C ASP A 169 -7.74 -15.59 18.28
N ASP A 170 -7.16 -16.49 19.07
CA ASP A 170 -5.97 -17.25 18.69
C ASP A 170 -6.17 -18.11 17.44
N ARG A 171 -7.42 -18.47 17.08
CA ARG A 171 -7.69 -19.23 15.85
C ARG A 171 -7.33 -18.42 14.61
N LEU A 172 -7.47 -17.10 14.66
CA LEU A 172 -7.17 -16.22 13.54
C LEU A 172 -5.67 -16.11 13.28
N LYS A 173 -4.81 -16.44 14.25
CA LYS A 173 -3.35 -16.53 14.04
C LYS A 173 -2.94 -17.58 13.00
N THR A 174 -3.82 -18.53 12.68
CA THR A 174 -3.59 -19.53 11.62
C THR A 174 -3.91 -19.00 10.22
N ILE A 175 -4.60 -17.86 10.11
CA ILE A 175 -4.90 -17.19 8.85
C ILE A 175 -3.70 -16.31 8.52
N SER A 176 -2.73 -16.87 7.80
CA SER A 176 -1.60 -16.08 7.28
C SER A 176 -2.00 -15.32 6.02
N SER A 177 -1.66 -14.04 5.96
CA SER A 177 -1.90 -13.16 4.80
C SER A 177 -0.76 -13.18 3.78
N ASN A 178 0.21 -14.09 3.91
CA ASN A 178 1.36 -14.16 3.02
C ASN A 178 1.10 -15.10 1.83
N LEU A 179 1.26 -14.56 0.63
CA LEU A 179 1.16 -15.32 -0.63
C LEU A 179 2.33 -16.29 -0.84
N TRP A 180 3.42 -16.12 -0.08
CA TRP A 180 4.67 -16.83 -0.23
C TRP A 180 5.13 -17.43 1.10
N LYS A 181 5.86 -18.55 1.03
CA LYS A 181 6.39 -19.21 2.21
C LYS A 181 7.47 -18.34 2.85
N GLU A 182 7.24 -17.90 4.08
CA GLU A 182 8.19 -17.11 4.86
C GLU A 182 9.44 -17.92 5.22
N GLU A 183 10.59 -17.26 5.18
CA GLU A 183 11.86 -17.82 5.64
C GLU A 183 12.19 -17.32 7.07
N PRO A 184 12.09 -18.18 8.11
CA PRO A 184 12.33 -17.77 9.51
C PRO A 184 13.75 -17.25 9.76
N LYS A 185 14.70 -17.67 8.93
CA LYS A 185 16.12 -17.30 9.01
C LYS A 185 16.34 -15.78 8.93
N CYS A 186 15.42 -15.04 8.29
CA CYS A 186 15.52 -13.58 8.23
C CYS A 186 15.53 -12.94 9.62
N ILE A 187 14.65 -13.41 10.52
CA ILE A 187 14.57 -12.89 11.90
C ILE A 187 15.79 -13.33 12.71
N GLU A 188 16.21 -14.59 12.57
CA GLU A 188 17.42 -15.10 13.24
C GLU A 188 18.67 -14.32 12.85
N TRP A 189 18.80 -13.96 11.57
CA TRP A 189 19.91 -13.14 11.09
C TRP A 189 19.85 -11.73 11.67
N LEU A 190 18.68 -11.10 11.69
CA LEU A 190 18.50 -9.76 12.26
C LEU A 190 18.81 -9.70 13.77
N ASN A 191 18.51 -10.77 14.52
CA ASN A 191 18.86 -10.87 15.95
C ASN A 191 20.37 -10.80 16.21
N SER A 192 21.21 -11.13 15.22
CA SER A 192 22.67 -11.04 15.32
C SER A 192 23.23 -9.64 15.04
N LYS A 193 22.40 -8.71 14.57
CA LYS A 193 22.81 -7.39 14.11
C LYS A 193 22.59 -6.32 15.16
N GLN A 194 23.35 -5.22 15.04
CA GLN A 194 23.22 -4.09 15.97
C GLN A 194 21.89 -3.36 15.74
N PRO A 195 21.31 -2.73 16.79
CA PRO A 195 20.13 -1.90 16.63
C PRO A 195 20.34 -0.79 15.60
N ASN A 196 19.33 -0.49 14.78
CA ASN A 196 19.37 0.54 13.73
C ASN A 196 20.63 0.45 12.83
N SER A 197 20.98 -0.75 12.37
CA SER A 197 22.18 -0.96 11.51
C SER A 197 21.87 -1.58 10.15
N VAL A 198 20.67 -2.13 9.96
CA VAL A 198 20.29 -2.88 8.77
C VAL A 198 19.32 -2.10 7.90
N LEU A 199 19.59 -2.07 6.59
CA LEU A 199 18.64 -1.62 5.57
C LEU A 199 17.79 -2.81 5.10
N TYR A 200 16.48 -2.71 5.22
CA TYR A 200 15.56 -3.68 4.62
C TYR A 200 15.21 -3.25 3.19
N VAL A 201 15.16 -4.19 2.24
CA VAL A 201 14.88 -3.92 0.83
C VAL A 201 13.78 -4.85 0.32
N ASN A 202 12.66 -4.27 -0.12
CA ASN A 202 11.57 -5.02 -0.74
C ASN A 202 10.72 -4.14 -1.69
N PHE A 203 10.65 -4.55 -2.95
CA PHE A 203 9.89 -3.88 -4.01
C PHE A 203 8.47 -4.42 -4.22
N GLY A 204 7.93 -5.18 -3.26
CA GLY A 204 6.57 -5.68 -3.29
C GLY A 204 6.40 -6.93 -4.17
N SER A 205 5.14 -7.32 -4.41
CA SER A 205 4.74 -8.57 -5.06
C SER A 205 4.45 -8.44 -6.57
N ILE A 206 4.33 -7.22 -7.10
CA ILE A 206 3.92 -6.99 -8.51
C ILE A 206 4.99 -6.24 -9.31
N THR A 207 5.83 -5.45 -8.66
CA THR A 207 6.86 -4.66 -9.34
C THR A 207 7.84 -5.57 -10.05
N VAL A 208 8.13 -5.22 -11.30
CA VAL A 208 9.10 -5.91 -12.17
C VAL A 208 10.14 -4.89 -12.62
N MET A 209 11.42 -5.21 -12.48
CA MET A 209 12.53 -4.35 -12.90
C MET A 209 13.33 -4.95 -14.05
N THR A 210 14.16 -4.13 -14.70
CA THR A 210 15.13 -4.63 -15.69
C THR A 210 16.34 -5.24 -14.98
N GLN A 211 17.08 -6.10 -15.70
CA GLN A 211 18.32 -6.68 -15.19
C GLN A 211 19.38 -5.59 -14.90
N ASP A 212 19.38 -4.50 -15.67
CA ASP A 212 20.29 -3.37 -15.47
C ASP A 212 19.95 -2.64 -14.17
N GLN A 213 18.66 -2.35 -13.91
CA GLN A 213 18.22 -1.74 -12.66
C GLN A 213 18.55 -2.62 -11.45
N LEU A 214 18.35 -3.94 -11.55
CA LEU A 214 18.74 -4.90 -10.50
C LEU A 214 20.24 -4.82 -10.21
N THR A 215 21.06 -4.68 -11.26
CA THR A 215 22.52 -4.58 -11.15
C THR A 215 22.95 -3.26 -10.49
N GLU A 216 22.32 -2.15 -10.85
CA GLU A 216 22.59 -0.85 -10.23
C GLU A 216 22.20 -0.83 -8.74
N PHE A 217 21.05 -1.42 -8.38
CA PHE A 217 20.68 -1.59 -6.96
C PHE A 217 21.68 -2.47 -6.22
N ALA A 218 22.07 -3.61 -6.79
CA ALA A 218 23.01 -4.52 -6.16
C ALA A 218 24.35 -3.83 -5.87
N TRP A 219 24.95 -3.18 -6.86
CA TRP A 219 26.22 -2.48 -6.66
C TRP A 219 26.09 -1.24 -5.77
N GLY A 220 24.98 -0.50 -5.83
CA GLY A 220 24.74 0.62 -4.92
C GLY A 220 24.64 0.16 -3.46
N LEU A 221 23.96 -0.96 -3.20
CA LEU A 221 23.89 -1.57 -1.87
C LEU A 221 25.26 -2.05 -1.40
N ALA A 222 26.02 -2.76 -2.24
CA ALA A 222 27.36 -3.22 -1.89
C ALA A 222 28.30 -2.05 -1.56
N ASN A 223 28.29 -0.99 -2.37
CA ASN A 223 29.15 0.18 -2.20
C ASN A 223 28.80 1.00 -0.94
N SER A 224 27.52 0.98 -0.52
CA SER A 224 27.08 1.68 0.71
C SER A 224 27.82 1.21 1.96
N ASN A 225 28.37 0.00 1.92
CA ASN A 225 29.00 -0.71 3.02
C ASN A 225 28.10 -0.93 4.26
N LYS A 226 26.78 -0.92 4.08
CA LYS A 226 25.80 -1.20 5.14
C LYS A 226 25.34 -2.64 5.12
N ASP A 227 24.90 -3.12 6.29
CA ASP A 227 24.21 -4.40 6.39
C ASP A 227 22.82 -4.26 5.76
N PHE A 228 22.40 -5.26 4.98
CA PHE A 228 21.11 -5.22 4.31
C PHE A 228 20.42 -6.57 4.26
N LEU A 229 19.08 -6.56 4.32
CA LEU A 229 18.23 -7.71 4.05
C LEU A 229 17.42 -7.42 2.80
N TRP A 230 17.66 -8.17 1.72
CA TRP A 230 16.99 -7.96 0.44
C TRP A 230 16.12 -9.15 0.05
N ILE A 231 14.84 -8.87 -0.15
CA ILE A 231 13.87 -9.82 -0.68
C ILE A 231 13.93 -9.82 -2.21
N ILE A 232 14.42 -10.93 -2.77
CA ILE A 232 14.56 -11.14 -4.22
C ILE A 232 13.68 -12.29 -4.62
N ARG A 233 12.63 -11.96 -5.38
CA ARG A 233 11.71 -12.95 -5.91
C ARG A 233 12.18 -13.43 -7.28
N PRO A 234 11.94 -14.71 -7.63
CA PRO A 234 12.31 -15.23 -8.94
C PRO A 234 11.68 -14.46 -10.12
N ASP A 235 10.52 -13.85 -9.92
CA ASP A 235 9.74 -13.07 -10.90
C ASP A 235 10.02 -11.56 -10.86
N LEU A 236 11.02 -11.11 -10.09
CA LEU A 236 11.35 -9.70 -9.92
C LEU A 236 11.91 -9.05 -11.21
N VAL A 237 12.48 -9.85 -12.12
CA VAL A 237 13.01 -9.35 -13.41
C VAL A 237 12.09 -9.77 -14.56
N ALA A 238 11.83 -8.85 -15.48
CA ALA A 238 10.88 -9.07 -16.57
C ALA A 238 11.36 -10.20 -17.49
N GLY A 239 10.59 -11.30 -17.53
CA GLY A 239 10.79 -12.39 -18.49
C GLY A 239 11.96 -13.34 -18.20
N VAL A 240 12.72 -13.13 -17.12
CA VAL A 240 13.85 -13.99 -16.71
C VAL A 240 13.92 -14.11 -15.19
N SER A 241 14.63 -15.14 -14.70
CA SER A 241 14.90 -15.23 -13.26
C SER A 241 15.82 -14.07 -12.83
N ALA A 242 15.54 -13.48 -11.68
CA ALA A 242 16.42 -12.45 -11.10
C ALA A 242 17.79 -13.05 -10.76
N ILE A 243 18.77 -12.87 -11.64
CA ILE A 243 20.14 -13.36 -11.44
C ILE A 243 20.99 -12.19 -10.98
N LEU A 244 21.50 -12.28 -9.74
CA LEU A 244 22.50 -11.35 -9.25
C LEU A 244 23.90 -11.73 -9.73
N PRO A 245 24.80 -10.76 -9.97
CA PRO A 245 26.20 -11.04 -10.27
C PRO A 245 26.86 -11.89 -9.17
N ALA A 246 27.68 -12.88 -9.55
CA ALA A 246 28.34 -13.76 -8.58
C ALA A 246 29.34 -12.98 -7.70
N GLU A 247 29.95 -11.94 -8.27
CA GLU A 247 30.86 -11.01 -7.61
C GLU A 247 30.15 -10.27 -6.48
N PHE A 248 28.90 -9.84 -6.70
CA PHE A 248 28.09 -9.17 -5.67
C PHE A 248 27.79 -10.10 -4.50
N VAL A 249 27.41 -11.35 -4.79
CA VAL A 249 27.12 -12.34 -3.73
C VAL A 249 28.37 -12.64 -2.90
N ALA A 250 29.54 -12.71 -3.54
CA ALA A 250 30.81 -12.90 -2.84
C ALA A 250 31.17 -11.69 -1.96
N GLU A 251 31.06 -10.47 -2.51
CA GLU A 251 31.40 -9.22 -1.82
C GLU A 251 30.50 -8.90 -0.62
N THR A 252 29.23 -9.30 -0.69
CA THR A 252 28.23 -8.97 0.33
C THR A 252 27.95 -10.10 1.31
N ARG A 253 28.65 -11.24 1.20
CA ARG A 253 28.37 -12.47 1.96
C ARG A 253 28.26 -12.28 3.49
N GLU A 254 29.04 -11.37 4.07
CA GLU A 254 29.05 -11.14 5.53
C GLU A 254 28.06 -10.06 6.00
N ARG A 255 27.55 -9.24 5.08
CA ARG A 255 26.76 -8.02 5.37
C ARG A 255 25.34 -8.07 4.81
N GLY A 256 25.14 -8.81 3.74
CA GLY A 256 23.86 -8.97 3.05
C GLY A 256 23.22 -10.31 3.37
N MET A 257 21.91 -10.30 3.61
CA MET A 257 21.08 -11.50 3.54
C MET A 257 20.10 -11.38 2.37
N LEU A 258 20.10 -12.40 1.52
CA LEU A 258 19.17 -12.54 0.41
C LEU A 258 18.14 -13.60 0.78
N ALA A 259 16.85 -13.29 0.63
CA ALA A 259 15.75 -14.21 0.87
C ALA A 259 14.69 -14.10 -0.21
N SER A 260 13.91 -15.16 -0.40
CA SER A 260 12.81 -15.16 -1.37
C SER A 260 11.57 -14.45 -0.84
N TRP A 261 11.27 -14.63 0.46
CA TRP A 261 10.17 -13.97 1.14
C TRP A 261 10.38 -13.94 2.66
N CYS A 262 9.76 -12.96 3.33
CA CYS A 262 9.81 -12.81 4.78
C CYS A 262 8.50 -12.20 5.33
N SER A 263 8.31 -12.30 6.65
CA SER A 263 7.25 -11.56 7.34
C SER A 263 7.63 -10.08 7.43
N GLN A 264 7.30 -9.31 6.39
CA GLN A 264 7.70 -7.90 6.27
C GLN A 264 7.31 -7.07 7.51
N GLU A 265 6.12 -7.30 8.06
CA GLU A 265 5.64 -6.64 9.26
C GLU A 265 6.58 -6.86 10.46
N GLN A 266 6.99 -8.12 10.69
CA GLN A 266 7.92 -8.46 11.78
C GLN A 266 9.31 -7.87 11.55
N ILE A 267 9.78 -7.87 10.28
CA ILE A 267 11.05 -7.25 9.92
C ILE A 267 11.03 -5.75 10.22
N LEU A 268 10.01 -5.02 9.78
CA LEU A 268 9.91 -3.57 10.00
C LEU A 268 9.72 -3.19 11.47
N LYS A 269 9.17 -4.09 12.30
CA LYS A 269 9.11 -3.93 13.77
C LYS A 269 10.42 -4.29 14.48
N HIS A 270 11.39 -4.92 13.79
CA HIS A 270 12.62 -5.42 14.39
C HIS A 270 13.62 -4.28 14.70
N VAL A 271 14.22 -4.32 15.89
CA VAL A 271 15.12 -3.25 16.41
C VAL A 271 16.36 -3.00 15.57
N ALA A 272 16.81 -4.00 14.81
CA ALA A 272 17.98 -3.88 13.92
C ALA A 272 17.72 -3.03 12.66
N ILE A 273 16.45 -2.87 12.25
CA ILE A 273 16.12 -2.13 11.03
C ILE A 273 16.26 -0.62 11.26
N ALA A 274 17.13 0.00 10.46
CA ALA A 274 17.32 1.45 10.43
C ALA A 274 16.54 2.13 9.30
N GLY A 275 16.33 1.43 8.19
CA GLY A 275 15.72 2.02 7.00
C GLY A 275 15.07 0.97 6.11
N PHE A 276 14.19 1.44 5.22
CA PHE A 276 13.47 0.59 4.27
C PHE A 276 13.56 1.15 2.85
N LEU A 277 14.10 0.37 1.91
CA LEU A 277 14.05 0.66 0.48
C LEU A 277 12.84 -0.04 -0.14
N THR A 278 11.92 0.73 -0.73
CA THR A 278 10.66 0.17 -1.21
C THR A 278 10.05 0.91 -2.40
N HIS A 279 9.20 0.20 -3.15
CA HIS A 279 8.38 0.74 -4.23
C HIS A 279 7.25 1.68 -3.77
N SER A 280 7.06 1.86 -2.46
CA SER A 280 6.07 2.79 -1.87
C SER A 280 4.60 2.45 -2.08
N GLY A 281 4.27 1.16 -2.18
CA GLY A 281 2.88 0.69 -2.06
C GLY A 281 2.26 1.06 -0.70
N TRP A 282 0.92 1.10 -0.64
CA TRP A 282 0.23 1.58 0.56
C TRP A 282 0.47 0.70 1.80
N ASN A 283 0.38 -0.64 1.68
CA ASN A 283 0.63 -1.54 2.81
C ASN A 283 2.05 -1.38 3.37
N SER A 284 3.07 -1.36 2.50
CA SER A 284 4.46 -1.07 2.88
C SER A 284 4.62 0.31 3.54
N THR A 285 3.76 1.27 3.21
CA THR A 285 3.72 2.60 3.84
C THR A 285 3.22 2.55 5.26
N ILE A 286 2.06 1.93 5.43
CA ILE A 286 1.43 1.78 6.73
C ILE A 286 2.29 0.90 7.67
N GLU A 287 2.90 -0.17 7.17
CA GLU A 287 3.82 -1.01 7.93
C GLU A 287 5.09 -0.26 8.37
N SER A 288 5.69 0.54 7.48
CA SER A 288 6.88 1.34 7.82
C SER A 288 6.59 2.43 8.85
N LEU A 289 5.43 3.07 8.74
CA LEU A 289 4.93 4.05 9.72
C LEU A 289 4.77 3.39 11.10
N CYS A 290 4.18 2.20 11.15
CA CYS A 290 4.02 1.46 12.42
C CYS A 290 5.34 0.88 12.96
N GLY A 291 6.30 0.59 12.08
CA GLY A 291 7.67 0.25 12.47
C GLY A 291 8.46 1.45 13.00
N GLY A 292 8.06 2.68 12.66
CA GLY A 292 8.86 3.88 12.90
C GLY A 292 10.16 3.86 12.10
N VAL A 293 10.08 3.39 10.85
CA VAL A 293 11.22 3.20 9.95
C VAL A 293 11.14 4.23 8.80
N PRO A 294 12.20 5.04 8.58
CA PRO A 294 12.28 5.95 7.45
C PRO A 294 12.58 5.19 6.16
N VAL A 295 12.21 5.79 5.02
CA VAL A 295 12.09 5.05 3.76
C VAL A 295 12.85 5.72 2.63
N ILE A 296 13.42 4.91 1.73
CA ILE A 296 13.81 5.34 0.41
C ILE A 296 12.82 4.74 -0.60
N CYS A 297 12.21 5.62 -1.36
CA CYS A 297 11.12 5.35 -2.27
C CYS A 297 11.66 5.21 -3.70
N TRP A 298 11.26 4.14 -4.39
CA TRP A 298 11.46 3.99 -5.82
C TRP A 298 10.10 3.72 -6.50
N PRO A 299 9.28 4.76 -6.75
CA PRO A 299 7.92 4.59 -7.23
C PRO A 299 7.90 4.13 -8.69
N PHE A 300 6.96 3.24 -9.04
CA PHE A 300 6.85 2.67 -10.38
C PHE A 300 5.50 2.98 -11.05
N PHE A 301 4.37 2.64 -10.40
CA PHE A 301 3.02 2.80 -10.98
C PHE A 301 1.93 3.03 -9.92
N ALA A 302 0.70 3.29 -10.39
CA ALA A 302 -0.49 3.52 -9.57
C ALA A 302 -0.32 4.67 -8.57
N GLU A 303 -0.64 4.45 -7.29
CA GLU A 303 -0.58 5.46 -6.24
C GLU A 303 0.84 5.67 -5.67
N GLN A 304 1.82 4.87 -6.08
CA GLN A 304 3.18 4.90 -5.54
C GLN A 304 3.86 6.28 -5.66
N PRO A 305 3.77 7.01 -6.79
CA PRO A 305 4.32 8.36 -6.88
C PRO A 305 3.62 9.35 -5.94
N THR A 306 2.29 9.22 -5.77
CA THR A 306 1.52 10.04 -4.83
C THR A 306 1.96 9.76 -3.40
N ASN A 307 2.06 8.49 -3.00
CA ASN A 307 2.57 8.11 -1.68
C ASN A 307 4.01 8.60 -1.46
N CYS A 308 4.87 8.50 -2.48
CA CYS A 308 6.24 9.01 -2.43
C CYS A 308 6.26 10.52 -2.17
N ARG A 309 5.41 11.30 -2.86
CA ARG A 309 5.30 12.75 -2.69
C ARG A 309 4.90 13.14 -1.27
N TYR A 310 3.92 12.46 -0.68
CA TYR A 310 3.50 12.69 0.72
C TYR A 310 4.60 12.26 1.71
N ARG A 311 5.29 11.15 1.46
CA ARG A 311 6.45 10.72 2.27
C ARG A 311 7.61 11.70 2.23
N TYR A 312 7.90 12.26 1.07
CA TYR A 312 8.99 13.23 0.86
C TYR A 312 8.66 14.61 1.41
N SER A 313 7.39 15.01 1.36
CA SER A 313 6.97 16.32 1.83
C SER A 313 7.14 16.43 3.35
N CYS A 314 8.09 17.26 3.78
CA CYS A 314 8.27 17.62 5.19
C CYS A 314 7.04 18.36 5.77
N LYS A 315 6.14 18.87 4.92
CA LYS A 315 4.86 19.46 5.33
C LYS A 315 3.79 18.40 5.61
N GLU A 316 3.92 17.23 4.98
CA GLU A 316 3.02 16.10 5.16
C GLU A 316 3.66 15.12 6.16
N TRP A 317 4.35 14.08 5.68
CA TRP A 317 4.90 13.03 6.55
C TRP A 317 6.38 13.19 6.87
N GLY A 318 7.20 13.64 5.91
CA GLY A 318 8.63 13.90 6.10
C GLY A 318 9.46 12.67 6.50
N ILE A 319 9.13 11.48 5.99
CA ILE A 319 9.77 10.20 6.35
C ILE A 319 10.49 9.51 5.18
N GLY A 320 10.56 10.16 4.01
CA GLY A 320 11.00 9.54 2.78
C GLY A 320 12.01 10.34 1.96
N MET A 321 12.91 9.64 1.28
CA MET A 321 13.70 10.15 0.15
C MET A 321 13.33 9.40 -1.12
N GLU A 322 13.53 9.98 -2.29
CA GLU A 322 13.18 9.38 -3.59
C GLU A 322 14.44 9.04 -4.40
N ILE A 323 14.41 7.90 -5.09
CA ILE A 323 15.39 7.49 -6.10
C ILE A 323 14.80 7.78 -7.48
N ASP A 324 15.60 8.35 -8.40
CA ASP A 324 15.18 8.53 -9.79
C ASP A 324 14.75 7.21 -10.45
N SER A 325 13.79 7.31 -11.36
CA SER A 325 13.40 6.23 -12.27
C SER A 325 14.59 5.55 -12.98
N ASN A 326 15.60 6.34 -13.37
CA ASN A 326 16.85 5.88 -13.96
C ASN A 326 17.89 5.60 -12.86
N VAL A 327 17.66 4.51 -12.12
CA VAL A 327 18.49 4.08 -10.99
C VAL A 327 19.97 4.04 -11.38
N ARG A 328 20.81 4.73 -10.61
CA ARG A 328 22.27 4.66 -10.68
C ARG A 328 22.85 4.20 -9.35
N ARG A 329 23.85 3.32 -9.39
CA ARG A 329 24.50 2.80 -8.18
C ARG A 329 25.04 3.89 -7.26
N GLU A 330 25.57 4.99 -7.79
CA GLU A 330 26.12 6.09 -6.99
C GLU A 330 25.03 6.84 -6.22
N GLU A 331 23.85 6.98 -6.83
CA GLU A 331 22.68 7.59 -6.20
C GLU A 331 22.13 6.69 -5.08
N VAL A 332 22.00 5.38 -5.37
CA VAL A 332 21.59 4.39 -4.37
C VAL A 332 22.55 4.39 -3.18
N GLU A 333 23.86 4.35 -3.43
CA GLU A 333 24.89 4.41 -2.39
C GLU A 333 24.73 5.66 -1.52
N MET A 334 24.61 6.83 -2.16
CA MET A 334 24.49 8.12 -1.48
C MET A 334 23.25 8.18 -0.59
N LEU A 335 22.09 7.80 -1.12
CA LEU A 335 20.82 7.83 -0.38
C LEU A 335 20.79 6.82 0.76
N VAL A 336 21.34 5.62 0.56
CA VAL A 336 21.46 4.63 1.63
C VAL A 336 22.34 5.16 2.76
N ARG A 337 23.47 5.79 2.44
CA ARG A 337 24.34 6.40 3.48
C ARG A 337 23.66 7.58 4.18
N GLU A 338 22.98 8.44 3.44
CA GLU A 338 22.25 9.58 4.02
C GLU A 338 21.11 9.12 4.96
N LEU A 339 20.36 8.08 4.58
CA LEU A 339 19.29 7.53 5.42
C LEU A 339 19.84 6.93 6.73
N MET A 340 20.98 6.23 6.64
CA MET A 340 21.51 5.42 7.74
C MET A 340 22.41 6.23 8.70
N GLU A 341 23.14 7.23 8.19
CA GLU A 341 24.16 7.98 8.96
C GLU A 341 23.99 9.51 8.88
N GLY A 342 23.29 9.98 7.85
CA GLY A 342 23.11 11.40 7.56
C GLY A 342 22.21 12.12 8.56
N GLU A 343 22.21 13.45 8.46
CA GLU A 343 21.35 14.30 9.29
C GLU A 343 19.89 14.13 8.89
N LYS A 344 19.61 14.09 7.57
CA LYS A 344 18.24 13.86 7.08
C LYS A 344 17.70 12.51 7.51
N GLY A 345 18.55 11.47 7.51
CA GLY A 345 18.22 10.15 8.05
C GLY A 345 17.70 10.20 9.48
N ARG A 346 18.41 10.95 10.35
CA ARG A 346 18.01 11.14 11.76
C ARG A 346 16.71 11.92 11.92
N GLU A 347 16.53 12.99 11.15
CA GLU A 347 15.28 13.78 11.14
C GLU A 347 14.09 12.91 10.73
N MET A 348 14.21 12.18 9.61
CA MET A 348 13.16 11.28 9.12
C MET A 348 12.87 10.16 10.10
N LYS A 349 13.89 9.61 10.78
CA LYS A 349 13.69 8.60 11.83
C LYS A 349 12.89 9.17 13.00
N SER A 350 13.17 10.39 13.42
CA SER A 350 12.41 11.07 14.47
C SER A 350 10.95 11.28 14.05
N ALA A 351 10.71 11.74 12.82
CA ALA A 351 9.36 11.90 12.27
C ALA A 351 8.62 10.54 12.19
N ALA A 352 9.29 9.48 11.72
CA ALA A 352 8.70 8.15 11.62
C ALA A 352 8.30 7.59 13.00
N VAL A 353 9.12 7.81 14.04
CA VAL A 353 8.78 7.41 15.42
C VAL A 353 7.59 8.21 15.96
N GLU A 354 7.44 9.48 15.59
CA GLU A 354 6.28 10.27 16.00
C GLU A 354 5.00 9.78 15.31
N TRP A 355 5.06 9.49 14.01
CA TRP A 355 3.94 8.88 13.29
C TRP A 355 3.56 7.50 13.84
N LYS A 356 4.54 6.69 14.24
CA LYS A 356 4.29 5.42 14.94
C LYS A 356 3.43 5.63 16.18
N ARG A 357 3.77 6.62 17.03
CA ARG A 357 3.01 6.92 18.25
C ARG A 357 1.58 7.34 17.94
N LYS A 358 1.38 8.16 16.90
CA LYS A 358 0.05 8.59 16.46
C LYS A 358 -0.79 7.40 15.96
N ALA A 359 -0.18 6.51 15.17
CA ALA A 359 -0.82 5.28 14.73
C ALA A 359 -1.24 4.38 15.91
N GLU A 360 -0.36 4.20 16.91
CA GLU A 360 -0.68 3.47 18.15
C GLU A 360 -1.80 4.16 18.95
N ALA A 361 -1.80 5.50 19.00
CA ALA A 361 -2.84 6.28 19.69
C ALA A 361 -4.21 6.23 18.99
N ALA A 362 -4.24 6.15 17.66
CA ALA A 362 -5.47 6.02 16.88
C ALA A 362 -6.10 4.63 16.99
N THR A 363 -5.27 3.59 17.16
CA THR A 363 -5.72 2.18 17.14
C THR A 363 -5.98 1.58 18.53
N ARG A 364 -5.44 2.17 19.60
CA ARG A 364 -5.77 1.75 20.98
C ARG A 364 -7.26 1.89 21.28
N ALA A 365 -7.73 1.18 22.32
CA ALA A 365 -9.09 1.32 22.82
C ALA A 365 -9.45 2.81 23.10
N GLY A 366 -10.49 3.30 22.43
CA GLY A 366 -10.93 4.70 22.49
C GLY A 366 -10.19 5.66 21.55
N GLY A 367 -9.25 5.18 20.74
CA GLY A 367 -8.65 5.93 19.64
C GLY A 367 -9.61 6.09 18.46
N SER A 368 -9.33 7.03 17.55
CA SER A 368 -10.22 7.37 16.43
C SER A 368 -10.51 6.17 15.52
N SER A 369 -9.47 5.45 15.07
CA SER A 369 -9.63 4.30 14.19
C SER A 369 -10.37 3.14 14.87
N TYR A 370 -10.15 2.95 16.18
CA TYR A 370 -10.90 1.98 16.98
C TYR A 370 -12.38 2.34 17.06
N LEU A 371 -12.69 3.59 17.36
CA LEU A 371 -14.08 4.09 17.43
C LEU A 371 -14.77 4.07 16.06
N ASN A 372 -14.05 4.38 14.99
CA ASN A 372 -14.57 4.30 13.62
C ASN A 372 -14.96 2.88 13.24
N LEU A 373 -14.18 1.87 13.64
CA LEU A 373 -14.57 0.47 13.45
C LEU A 373 -15.82 0.11 14.25
N ASP A 374 -15.91 0.53 15.51
CA ASP A 374 -17.10 0.30 16.35
C ASP A 374 -18.35 0.98 15.76
N ASN A 375 -18.22 2.21 15.27
CA ASN A 375 -19.31 2.96 14.64
C ASN A 375 -19.74 2.29 13.33
N LEU A 376 -18.80 1.88 12.48
CA LEU A 376 -19.10 1.13 11.26
C LEU A 376 -19.92 -0.13 11.56
N ILE A 377 -19.50 -0.91 12.56
CA ILE A 377 -20.20 -2.14 12.94
C ILE A 377 -21.62 -1.82 13.40
N ARG A 378 -21.77 -0.84 14.30
CA ARG A 378 -23.06 -0.49 14.92
C ARG A 378 -24.04 0.19 13.97
N GLU A 379 -23.55 1.08 13.12
CA GLU A 379 -24.39 1.96 12.31
C GLU A 379 -24.67 1.38 10.92
N VAL A 380 -23.78 0.52 10.40
CA VAL A 380 -23.84 0.04 9.01
C VAL A 380 -23.99 -1.47 8.90
N LEU A 381 -23.18 -2.25 9.63
CA LEU A 381 -23.09 -3.70 9.43
C LEU A 381 -24.14 -4.50 10.22
N LEU A 382 -24.47 -4.05 11.44
CA LEU A 382 -25.52 -4.69 12.22
C LEU A 382 -26.89 -4.26 11.68
N SER A 383 -27.74 -5.27 11.40
CA SER A 383 -29.13 -5.03 11.03
C SER A 383 -29.85 -4.23 12.12
N LYS A 384 -30.55 -3.16 11.72
CA LYS A 384 -31.54 -2.52 12.59
C LYS A 384 -32.74 -3.42 12.85
#